data_AF-A0A803P373-F1
#
_entry.id   AF-A0A803P373-F1
#
_cell.length_a   1.000
_cell.length_b   1.000
_cell.length_c   1.000
_cell.angle_alpha   90.00
_cell.angle_beta   90.00
_cell.angle_gamma   90.00
#
_symmetry.space_group_name_H-M   'P 1'
#
loop_
_entity.id
_entity.type
_entity.pdbx_description
1 polymer ?
#
loop_
_entity_poly.entity_id
_entity_poly.type
_entity_poly.pdbx_seq_one_letter_code
_entity_poly.pdbx_strand_id
1 'polypeptide(L)'
;MAIHVHFTGFDGIEIHGAHGYLLDQFLKDGINDRTDEYGGSIDNRCKFIMQVVEAVASAIGASRVGVRISPAIDHLDAMDSDPLGLGLAVVERLNKLQLKQRSQLTYLHVTQPRYTAYGQTESGRPGSDEEEAHLIRTLRKNYEGTFMCSGGFTRELGMQALADGDADLVSYGRLFISNPDLVLRFKLNAPLTKYNRKTFYTQDPVVGYTDYPFLSNASGRSRL
;
A
#
# COMPACT_ATOMS: atom_id res chain seq x y z
N MET A 1 -18.02 -10.29 5.40
CA MET A 1 -16.69 -10.71 4.92
C MET A 1 -15.68 -10.83 6.06
N ALA A 2 -15.48 -9.80 6.90
CA ALA A 2 -14.54 -9.85 8.04
C ALA A 2 -14.82 -10.98 9.05
N ILE A 3 -16.09 -11.27 9.37
CA ILE A 3 -16.46 -12.37 10.28
C ILE A 3 -16.06 -13.74 9.73
N HIS A 4 -15.92 -13.88 8.41
CA HIS A 4 -15.50 -15.15 7.79
C HIS A 4 -13.99 -15.42 7.91
N VAL A 5 -13.19 -14.45 8.33
CA VAL A 5 -11.72 -14.58 8.50
C VAL A 5 -11.37 -15.70 9.47
N HIS A 6 -12.15 -15.87 10.52
CA HIS A 6 -11.95 -16.95 11.49
C HIS A 6 -12.13 -18.35 10.89
N PHE A 7 -12.85 -18.48 9.78
CA PHE A 7 -13.14 -19.74 9.12
C PHE A 7 -12.18 -20.07 7.97
N THR A 8 -11.36 -19.12 7.54
CA THR A 8 -10.47 -19.26 6.37
C THR A 8 -8.99 -19.33 6.73
N GLY A 9 -8.63 -19.16 8.01
CA GLY A 9 -7.26 -19.35 8.49
C GLY A 9 -6.30 -18.20 8.21
N PHE A 10 -6.79 -17.02 7.80
CA PHE A 10 -5.94 -15.83 7.66
C PHE A 10 -5.51 -15.27 9.02
N ASP A 11 -4.27 -14.79 9.10
CA ASP A 11 -3.73 -14.13 10.30
C ASP A 11 -4.38 -12.76 10.56
N GLY A 12 -4.82 -12.07 9.51
CA GLY A 12 -5.49 -10.78 9.56
C GLY A 12 -5.99 -10.34 8.19
N ILE A 13 -6.48 -9.11 8.10
CA ILE A 13 -6.96 -8.52 6.84
C ILE A 13 -6.40 -7.12 6.62
N GLU A 14 -6.25 -6.73 5.35
CA GLU A 14 -5.95 -5.36 4.95
C GLU A 14 -7.22 -4.71 4.36
N ILE A 15 -7.64 -3.58 4.92
CA ILE A 15 -8.72 -2.76 4.37
C ILE A 15 -8.17 -1.92 3.22
N HIS A 16 -8.71 -2.13 2.02
CA HIS A 16 -8.27 -1.43 0.82
C HIS A 16 -8.93 -0.05 0.67
N GLY A 17 -8.29 0.97 1.23
CA GLY A 17 -8.64 2.40 1.11
C GLY A 17 -7.80 3.18 0.10
N ALA A 18 -7.48 2.57 -1.04
CA ALA A 18 -6.48 3.07 -1.98
C ALA A 18 -6.87 2.81 -3.44
N HIS A 19 -6.07 3.35 -4.37
CA HIS A 19 -6.08 3.10 -5.82
C HIS A 19 -7.44 3.30 -6.50
N GLY A 20 -8.18 4.32 -6.11
CA GLY A 20 -9.44 4.71 -6.77
C GLY A 20 -10.59 3.72 -6.61
N TYR A 21 -10.48 2.74 -5.71
CA TYR A 21 -11.59 1.88 -5.32
C TYR A 21 -12.50 2.59 -4.31
N LEU A 22 -13.64 1.97 -3.99
CA LEU A 22 -14.76 2.58 -3.25
C LEU A 22 -14.35 3.45 -2.05
N LEU A 23 -13.50 2.95 -1.15
CA LEU A 23 -13.08 3.72 0.03
C LEU A 23 -12.20 4.94 -0.33
N ASP A 24 -11.34 4.81 -1.34
CA ASP A 24 -10.53 5.91 -1.86
C ASP A 24 -11.39 6.93 -2.61
N GLN A 25 -12.44 6.49 -3.31
CA GLN A 25 -13.42 7.37 -3.95
C GLN A 25 -14.14 8.27 -2.95
N PHE A 26 -14.49 7.76 -1.77
CA PHE A 26 -15.04 8.59 -0.69
C PHE A 26 -14.00 9.55 -0.11
N LEU A 27 -12.74 9.12 -0.03
CA LEU A 27 -11.68 9.95 0.52
C LEU A 27 -11.37 11.17 -0.35
N LYS A 28 -11.46 11.07 -1.67
CA LYS A 28 -10.88 12.05 -2.59
C LYS A 28 -11.88 13.00 -3.24
N ASP A 29 -11.55 14.30 -3.23
CA ASP A 29 -12.46 15.37 -3.68
C ASP A 29 -12.56 15.51 -5.20
N GLY A 30 -11.66 14.89 -5.97
CA GLY A 30 -11.76 14.81 -7.42
C GLY A 30 -12.90 13.90 -7.90
N ILE A 31 -13.40 13.00 -7.04
CA ILE A 31 -14.50 12.07 -7.36
C ILE A 31 -15.68 12.22 -6.38
N ASN A 32 -15.44 12.50 -5.10
CA ASN A 32 -16.51 12.65 -4.12
C ASN A 32 -17.20 14.02 -4.22
N ASP A 33 -18.22 14.11 -5.07
CA ASP A 33 -19.07 15.29 -5.26
C ASP A 33 -20.30 15.35 -4.34
N ARG A 34 -20.33 14.49 -3.31
CA ARG A 34 -21.48 14.39 -2.40
C ARG A 34 -21.61 15.64 -1.53
N THR A 35 -22.86 15.99 -1.23
CA THR A 35 -23.23 17.12 -0.38
C THR A 35 -23.82 16.69 0.97
N ASP A 36 -23.84 15.39 1.25
CA ASP A 36 -24.32 14.84 2.52
C ASP A 36 -23.19 14.65 3.54
N GLU A 37 -23.46 13.91 4.62
CA GLU A 37 -22.50 13.68 5.71
C GLU A 37 -21.26 12.82 5.32
N TYR A 38 -21.15 12.39 4.06
CA TYR A 38 -20.03 11.62 3.53
C TYR A 38 -19.22 12.36 2.44
N GLY A 39 -19.52 13.63 2.15
CA GLY A 39 -18.78 14.45 1.19
C GLY A 39 -18.59 15.91 1.63
N GLY A 40 -17.91 16.68 0.78
CA GLY A 40 -17.52 18.06 1.06
C GLY A 40 -16.30 18.13 1.99
N SER A 41 -16.53 18.29 3.30
CA SER A 41 -15.43 18.48 4.26
C SER A 41 -14.53 17.24 4.34
N ILE A 42 -13.25 17.45 4.67
CA ILE A 42 -12.32 16.34 4.92
C ILE A 42 -12.84 15.37 6.00
N ASP A 43 -13.55 15.90 6.99
CA ASP A 43 -14.16 15.10 8.06
C ASP A 43 -15.23 14.15 7.54
N ASN A 44 -16.11 14.64 6.66
CA ASN A 44 -17.16 13.85 6.03
C ASN A 44 -16.58 12.80 5.07
N ARG A 45 -15.59 13.20 4.25
CA ARG A 45 -14.91 12.29 3.30
C ARG A 45 -14.21 11.12 4.01
N CYS A 46 -13.58 11.37 5.16
CA CYS A 46 -12.94 10.34 5.96
C CYS A 46 -13.93 9.46 6.75
N LYS A 47 -15.20 9.85 6.85
CA LYS A 47 -16.18 9.20 7.73
C LYS A 47 -16.40 7.73 7.37
N PHE A 48 -16.58 7.44 6.09
CA PHE A 48 -16.92 6.09 5.64
C PHE A 48 -15.80 5.08 5.89
N ILE A 49 -14.55 5.42 5.54
CA ILE A 49 -13.42 4.52 5.82
C ILE A 49 -13.25 4.28 7.33
N MET A 50 -13.44 5.30 8.18
CA MET A 50 -13.33 5.12 9.62
C MET A 50 -14.42 4.21 10.19
N GLN A 51 -15.65 4.31 9.70
CA GLN A 51 -16.73 3.37 10.07
C GLN A 51 -16.38 1.93 9.68
N VAL A 52 -15.79 1.72 8.50
CA VAL A 52 -15.35 0.39 8.05
C VAL A 52 -14.21 -0.14 8.92
N VAL A 53 -13.18 0.68 9.19
CA VAL A 53 -12.06 0.27 10.06
C VAL A 53 -12.56 -0.06 11.46
N GLU A 54 -13.42 0.77 12.05
CA GLU A 54 -13.98 0.52 13.38
C GLU A 54 -14.82 -0.76 13.42
N ALA A 55 -15.69 -0.99 12.43
CA ALA A 55 -16.52 -2.18 12.36
C ALA A 55 -15.70 -3.46 12.21
N VAL A 56 -14.68 -3.45 11.35
CA VAL A 56 -13.79 -4.60 11.15
C VAL A 56 -12.93 -4.85 12.39
N ALA A 57 -12.30 -3.81 12.94
CA ALA A 57 -11.46 -3.94 14.13
C ALA A 57 -12.28 -4.44 15.34
N SER A 58 -13.53 -4.02 15.47
CA SER A 58 -14.45 -4.55 16.49
C SER A 58 -14.79 -6.03 16.29
N ALA A 59 -14.83 -6.50 15.03
CA ALA A 59 -15.18 -7.87 14.70
C ALA A 59 -14.02 -8.86 14.89
N ILE A 60 -12.79 -8.50 14.51
CA ILE A 60 -11.64 -9.43 14.49
C ILE A 60 -10.47 -9.00 15.38
N GLY A 61 -10.57 -7.85 16.05
CA GLY A 61 -9.49 -7.24 16.82
C GLY A 61 -8.57 -6.35 15.97
N ALA A 62 -8.28 -5.14 16.45
CA ALA A 62 -7.46 -4.16 15.73
C ALA A 62 -6.07 -4.69 15.36
N SER A 63 -5.44 -5.52 16.20
CA SER A 63 -4.12 -6.11 15.94
C SER A 63 -4.09 -7.08 14.75
N ARG A 64 -5.24 -7.41 14.15
CA ARG A 64 -5.39 -8.21 12.92
C ARG A 64 -5.87 -7.39 11.72
N VAL A 65 -5.91 -6.06 11.84
CA VAL A 65 -6.38 -5.16 10.78
C VAL A 65 -5.25 -4.25 10.33
N GLY A 66 -4.86 -4.38 9.07
CA GLY A 66 -4.09 -3.38 8.33
C GLY A 66 -5.03 -2.44 7.57
N VAL A 67 -4.57 -1.21 7.32
CA VAL A 67 -5.28 -0.24 6.47
C VAL A 67 -4.33 0.23 5.39
N ARG A 68 -4.76 0.18 4.12
CA ARG A 68 -3.98 0.70 2.99
C ARG A 68 -4.58 1.96 2.42
N ILE A 69 -3.76 2.99 2.22
CA ILE A 69 -4.15 4.27 1.60
C ILE A 69 -3.18 4.69 0.49
N SER A 70 -3.64 5.54 -0.42
CA SER A 70 -2.81 6.10 -1.48
C SER A 70 -3.19 7.57 -1.78
N PRO A 71 -2.89 8.50 -0.85
CA PRO A 71 -3.40 9.87 -0.92
C PRO A 71 -2.99 10.61 -2.20
N ALA A 72 -1.76 10.36 -2.68
CA ALA A 72 -1.19 11.04 -3.85
C ALA A 72 -1.24 10.23 -5.16
N ILE A 73 -1.85 9.04 -5.15
CA ILE A 73 -2.04 8.24 -6.38
C ILE A 73 -3.34 8.66 -7.04
N ASP A 74 -3.35 8.84 -8.35
CA ASP A 74 -4.49 9.31 -9.16
C ASP A 74 -5.09 8.23 -10.07
N HIS A 75 -4.86 6.95 -9.73
CA HIS A 75 -5.42 5.82 -10.46
C HIS A 75 -6.95 5.90 -10.55
N LEU A 76 -7.52 5.54 -11.71
CA LEU A 76 -8.96 5.63 -12.00
C LEU A 76 -9.54 7.04 -11.79
N ASP A 77 -8.77 8.06 -12.14
CA ASP A 77 -9.11 9.48 -11.99
C ASP A 77 -9.40 9.92 -10.55
N ALA A 78 -9.00 9.11 -9.56
CA ALA A 78 -9.20 9.39 -8.14
C ALA A 78 -8.12 10.34 -7.63
N MET A 79 -8.28 11.64 -7.94
CA MET A 79 -7.38 12.72 -7.55
C MET A 79 -7.84 13.42 -6.28
N ASP A 80 -6.89 13.91 -5.48
CA ASP A 80 -7.18 14.80 -4.35
C ASP A 80 -6.48 16.15 -4.54
N SER A 81 -7.16 17.24 -4.17
CA SER A 81 -6.60 18.59 -4.23
C SER A 81 -5.49 18.84 -3.21
N ASP A 82 -5.49 18.13 -2.06
CA ASP A 82 -4.48 18.19 -1.01
C ASP A 82 -4.11 16.78 -0.48
N PRO A 83 -3.29 16.02 -1.23
CA PRO A 83 -2.90 14.65 -0.85
C PRO A 83 -2.24 14.54 0.52
N LEU A 84 -1.45 15.55 0.93
CA LEU A 84 -0.78 15.54 2.23
C LEU A 84 -1.79 15.77 3.36
N GLY A 85 -2.66 16.76 3.21
CA GLY A 85 -3.76 17.03 4.14
C GLY A 85 -4.70 15.83 4.29
N LEU A 86 -5.06 15.18 3.18
CA LEU A 86 -5.85 13.95 3.19
C LEU A 86 -5.17 12.83 3.97
N GLY A 87 -3.89 12.56 3.67
CA GLY A 87 -3.12 11.53 4.36
C GLY A 87 -3.02 11.79 5.87
N LEU A 88 -2.73 13.03 6.27
CA LEU A 88 -2.66 13.44 7.68
C LEU A 88 -4.00 13.30 8.38
N ALA A 89 -5.10 13.67 7.72
CA ALA A 89 -6.44 13.54 8.26
C ALA A 89 -6.83 12.08 8.54
N VAL A 90 -6.42 11.15 7.67
CA VAL A 90 -6.61 9.70 7.91
C VAL A 90 -5.72 9.23 9.05
N VAL A 91 -4.43 9.58 9.07
CA VAL A 91 -3.48 9.21 10.14
C VAL A 91 -3.99 9.65 11.51
N GLU A 92 -4.43 10.89 11.65
CA GLU A 92 -4.95 11.44 12.89
C GLU A 92 -6.14 10.62 13.42
N ARG A 93 -7.05 10.22 12.53
CA ARG A 93 -8.25 9.44 12.89
C ARG A 93 -7.92 8.01 13.25
N LEU A 94 -6.97 7.39 12.56
CA LEU A 94 -6.48 6.05 12.91
C LEU A 94 -5.82 6.07 14.29
N ASN A 95 -4.98 7.05 14.60
CA ASN A 95 -4.39 7.20 15.94
C ASN A 95 -5.47 7.36 17.02
N LYS A 96 -6.47 8.23 16.79
CA LYS A 96 -7.62 8.39 17.69
C LYS A 96 -8.39 7.08 17.91
N LEU A 97 -8.60 6.30 16.86
CA LEU A 97 -9.25 4.99 16.95
C LEU A 97 -8.44 4.01 17.79
N GLN A 98 -7.12 3.92 17.56
CA GLN A 98 -6.23 3.05 18.32
C GLN A 98 -6.21 3.40 19.81
N LEU A 99 -6.18 4.70 20.15
CA LEU A 99 -6.30 5.19 21.53
C LEU A 99 -7.65 4.79 22.15
N LYS A 100 -8.75 4.99 21.43
CA LYS A 100 -10.11 4.62 21.87
C LYS A 100 -10.21 3.11 22.15
N GLN A 101 -9.63 2.28 21.29
CA GLN A 101 -9.68 0.82 21.41
C GLN A 101 -8.59 0.24 22.32
N ARG A 102 -7.62 1.05 22.77
CA ARG A 102 -6.41 0.60 23.51
C ARG A 102 -5.70 -0.57 22.81
N SER A 103 -5.73 -0.56 21.48
CA SER A 103 -5.10 -1.57 20.63
C SER A 103 -4.62 -0.90 19.36
N GLN A 104 -3.42 -1.25 18.93
CA GLN A 104 -2.88 -0.79 17.66
C GLN A 104 -3.47 -1.59 16.50
N LEU A 105 -3.58 -0.95 15.34
CA LEU A 105 -3.76 -1.65 14.07
C LEU A 105 -2.48 -2.45 13.75
N THR A 106 -2.59 -3.48 12.91
CA THR A 106 -1.43 -4.26 12.48
C THR A 106 -0.41 -3.39 11.75
N TYR A 107 -0.89 -2.52 10.85
CA TYR A 107 -0.08 -1.51 10.18
C TYR A 107 -0.95 -0.49 9.43
N LEU A 108 -0.36 0.67 9.15
CA LEU A 108 -0.78 1.56 8.06
C LEU A 108 0.13 1.33 6.85
N HIS A 109 -0.45 1.01 5.70
CA HIS A 109 0.25 0.78 4.45
C HIS A 109 -0.01 1.94 3.49
N VAL A 110 1.03 2.70 3.14
CA VAL A 110 0.93 3.84 2.22
C VAL A 110 1.60 3.50 0.89
N THR A 111 0.84 3.60 -0.20
CA THR A 111 1.43 3.54 -1.55
C THR A 111 1.91 4.94 -1.93
N GLN A 112 3.21 5.10 -2.16
CA GLN A 112 3.81 6.35 -2.63
C GLN A 112 3.58 6.55 -4.13
N PRO A 113 3.42 7.81 -4.59
CA PRO A 113 3.42 8.12 -6.01
C PRO A 113 4.74 7.67 -6.63
N ARG A 114 4.74 7.31 -7.92
CA ARG A 114 5.93 6.75 -8.57
C ARG A 114 6.69 7.83 -9.35
N TYR A 115 6.88 9.01 -8.75
CA TYR A 115 7.57 10.13 -9.42
C TYR A 115 9.02 9.75 -9.73
N THR A 116 9.69 9.10 -8.77
CA THR A 116 11.02 8.51 -8.93
C THR A 116 11.15 7.55 -10.13
N ALA A 117 10.08 6.84 -10.49
CA ALA A 117 10.12 5.82 -11.57
C ALA A 117 9.58 6.30 -12.91
N TYR A 118 8.71 7.31 -12.94
CA TYR A 118 8.01 7.77 -14.16
C TYR A 118 8.02 9.29 -14.38
N GLY A 119 8.49 10.09 -13.41
CA GLY A 119 8.52 11.56 -13.44
C GLY A 119 7.16 12.24 -13.32
N GLN A 120 6.07 11.48 -13.33
CA GLN A 120 4.69 11.97 -13.33
C GLN A 120 3.73 10.94 -12.73
N THR A 121 2.56 11.43 -12.33
CA THR A 121 1.38 10.65 -11.96
C THR A 121 0.74 9.95 -13.18
N GLU A 122 -0.30 9.12 -13.00
CA GLU A 122 -0.98 8.47 -14.12
C GLU A 122 -1.75 9.46 -15.01
N SER A 123 -2.27 10.55 -14.44
CA SER A 123 -2.89 11.68 -15.15
C SER A 123 -1.88 12.60 -15.83
N GLY A 124 -0.58 12.37 -15.64
CA GLY A 124 0.48 13.19 -16.23
C GLY A 124 0.85 14.44 -15.43
N ARG A 125 0.34 14.61 -14.20
CA ARG A 125 0.84 15.66 -13.28
C ARG A 125 2.30 15.35 -12.92
N PRO A 126 3.26 16.25 -13.18
CA PRO A 126 4.66 16.07 -12.78
C PRO A 126 4.78 16.11 -11.26
N GLY A 127 5.74 15.38 -10.72
CA GLY A 127 6.10 15.44 -9.31
C GLY A 127 7.58 15.10 -9.12
N SER A 128 8.09 15.38 -7.94
CA SER A 128 9.50 15.23 -7.59
C SER A 128 9.73 14.19 -6.51
N ASP A 129 10.95 13.66 -6.48
CA ASP A 129 11.42 12.74 -5.43
C ASP A 129 11.34 13.38 -4.04
N GLU A 130 11.53 14.71 -3.96
CA GLU A 130 11.44 15.47 -2.71
C GLU A 130 9.99 15.56 -2.20
N GLU A 131 9.01 15.80 -3.08
CA GLU A 131 7.59 15.77 -2.72
C GLU A 131 7.15 14.38 -2.24
N GLU A 132 7.60 13.33 -2.92
CA GLU A 132 7.34 11.93 -2.55
C GLU A 132 7.91 11.62 -1.16
N ALA A 133 9.18 11.97 -0.92
CA ALA A 133 9.85 11.78 0.36
C ALA A 133 9.20 12.61 1.47
N HIS A 134 8.85 13.88 1.19
CA HIS A 134 8.20 14.75 2.15
C HIS A 134 6.84 14.20 2.60
N LEU A 135 6.02 13.72 1.66
CA LEU A 135 4.74 13.06 1.96
C LEU A 135 4.93 11.87 2.89
N ILE A 136 5.79 10.92 2.51
CA ILE A 136 5.99 9.68 3.26
C ILE A 136 6.55 9.95 4.65
N ARG A 137 7.59 10.79 4.77
CA ARG A 137 8.19 11.16 6.07
C ARG A 137 7.20 11.84 6.99
N THR A 138 6.38 12.73 6.44
CA THR A 138 5.38 13.45 7.22
C THR A 138 4.30 12.51 7.74
N LEU A 139 3.81 11.58 6.91
CA LEU A 139 2.85 10.55 7.37
C LEU A 139 3.46 9.60 8.40
N ARG A 140 4.68 9.11 8.15
CA ARG A 140 5.41 8.23 9.07
C ARG A 140 5.60 8.86 10.44
N LYS A 141 6.00 10.13 10.49
CA LYS A 141 6.25 10.88 11.73
C LYS A 141 4.98 11.07 12.57
N ASN A 142 3.82 11.16 11.92
CA ASN A 142 2.54 11.41 12.59
C ASN A 142 1.77 10.13 12.91
N TYR A 143 2.07 8.99 12.30
CA TYR A 143 1.38 7.73 12.57
C TYR A 143 1.97 6.98 13.77
N GLU A 144 1.11 6.55 14.69
CA GLU A 144 1.49 5.82 15.90
C GLU A 144 1.28 4.31 15.73
N GLY A 145 2.23 3.62 15.12
CA GLY A 145 2.16 2.18 14.91
C GLY A 145 3.14 1.72 13.84
N THR A 146 2.96 0.50 13.35
CA THR A 146 3.76 -0.04 12.26
C THR A 146 3.38 0.63 10.94
N PHE A 147 4.35 1.26 10.27
CA PHE A 147 4.17 1.96 9.01
C PHE A 147 4.86 1.20 7.87
N MET A 148 4.09 0.88 6.83
CA MET A 148 4.56 0.17 5.65
C MET A 148 4.48 1.06 4.41
N CYS A 149 5.56 1.11 3.63
CA CYS A 149 5.57 1.83 2.35
C CYS A 149 5.58 0.85 1.16
N SER A 150 4.98 1.27 0.05
CA SER A 150 5.13 0.59 -1.24
C SER A 150 5.14 1.57 -2.39
N GLY A 151 5.66 1.13 -3.54
CA GLY A 151 5.74 1.93 -4.77
C GLY A 151 7.19 2.13 -5.19
N GLY A 152 7.56 1.65 -6.37
CA GLY A 152 8.87 1.93 -6.96
C GLY A 152 10.12 1.32 -6.31
N PHE A 153 10.06 0.85 -5.06
CA PHE A 153 11.24 0.40 -4.32
C PHE A 153 12.12 -0.64 -5.04
N THR A 154 13.42 -0.38 -5.02
CA THR A 154 14.48 -1.38 -5.19
C THR A 154 14.87 -1.96 -3.82
N ARG A 155 15.83 -2.89 -3.81
CA ARG A 155 16.43 -3.38 -2.57
C ARG A 155 17.11 -2.23 -1.81
N GLU A 156 17.90 -1.43 -2.51
CA GLU A 156 18.71 -0.34 -1.95
C GLU A 156 17.82 0.75 -1.38
N LEU A 157 16.80 1.19 -2.15
CA LEU A 157 15.84 2.18 -1.68
C LEU A 157 15.05 1.67 -0.47
N GLY A 158 14.69 0.38 -0.44
CA GLY A 158 13.98 -0.21 0.69
C GLY A 158 14.85 -0.27 1.95
N MET A 159 16.12 -0.68 1.81
CA MET A 159 17.08 -0.66 2.91
C MET A 159 17.31 0.75 3.44
N GLN A 160 17.41 1.75 2.55
CA GLN A 160 17.57 3.15 2.92
C GLN A 160 16.36 3.66 3.71
N ALA A 161 15.14 3.39 3.24
CA ALA A 161 13.91 3.81 3.93
C ALA A 161 13.79 3.24 5.35
N LEU A 162 14.22 1.99 5.56
CA LEU A 162 14.28 1.39 6.90
C LEU A 162 15.38 2.03 7.76
N ALA A 163 16.56 2.28 7.19
CA ALA A 163 17.69 2.88 7.91
C ALA A 163 17.40 4.32 8.36
N ASP A 164 16.70 5.09 7.54
CA ASP A 164 16.31 6.48 7.82
C ASP A 164 15.11 6.59 8.77
N GLY A 165 14.43 5.46 9.05
CA GLY A 165 13.20 5.44 9.86
C GLY A 165 11.96 5.93 9.11
N ASP A 166 12.04 6.05 7.79
CA ASP A 166 10.94 6.49 6.91
C ASP A 166 9.83 5.42 6.80
N ALA A 167 10.15 4.16 7.09
CA ALA A 167 9.20 3.05 7.20
C ALA A 167 9.68 1.99 8.20
N ASP A 168 8.76 1.19 8.73
CA ASP A 168 9.10 -0.03 9.48
C ASP A 168 9.10 -1.26 8.57
N LEU A 169 8.35 -1.21 7.46
CA LEU A 169 8.22 -2.27 6.47
C LEU A 169 8.18 -1.71 5.05
N VAL A 170 8.70 -2.47 4.07
CA VAL A 170 8.60 -2.14 2.64
C VAL A 170 7.95 -3.29 1.89
N SER A 171 6.90 -3.00 1.12
CA SER A 171 6.18 -3.98 0.32
C SER A 171 6.52 -3.89 -1.17
N TYR A 172 6.71 -5.06 -1.77
CA TYR A 172 7.12 -5.23 -3.16
C TYR A 172 6.05 -6.01 -3.94
N GLY A 173 5.47 -5.43 -4.98
CA GLY A 173 4.52 -6.13 -5.85
C GLY A 173 5.22 -6.81 -7.04
N ARG A 174 5.60 -6.00 -8.04
CA ARG A 174 6.15 -6.47 -9.33
C ARG A 174 7.37 -7.37 -9.20
N LEU A 175 8.24 -7.12 -8.21
CA LEU A 175 9.42 -7.95 -7.99
C LEU A 175 9.05 -9.33 -7.44
N PHE A 176 8.04 -9.42 -6.57
CA PHE A 176 7.56 -10.71 -6.06
C PHE A 176 6.84 -11.53 -7.12
N ILE A 177 6.17 -10.90 -8.10
CA ILE A 177 5.57 -11.62 -9.24
C ILE A 177 6.62 -12.47 -9.95
N SER A 178 7.78 -11.89 -10.29
CA SER A 178 8.81 -12.59 -11.07
C SER A 178 9.90 -13.28 -10.25
N ASN A 179 9.92 -13.08 -8.94
CA ASN A 179 10.92 -13.64 -8.04
C ASN A 179 10.22 -14.23 -6.81
N PRO A 180 9.77 -15.50 -6.87
CA PRO A 180 9.07 -16.13 -5.75
C PRO A 180 9.94 -16.21 -4.48
N ASP A 181 11.26 -16.17 -4.65
CA ASP A 181 12.28 -16.15 -3.60
C ASP A 181 12.96 -14.78 -3.43
N LEU A 182 12.24 -13.68 -3.68
CA LEU A 182 12.76 -12.31 -3.63
C LEU A 182 13.56 -12.02 -2.35
N VAL A 183 13.07 -12.46 -1.19
CA VAL A 183 13.74 -12.25 0.10
C VAL A 183 15.14 -12.86 0.11
N LEU A 184 15.27 -14.10 -0.41
CA LEU A 184 16.57 -14.76 -0.50
C LEU A 184 17.49 -14.03 -1.48
N ARG A 185 16.95 -13.59 -2.63
CA ARG A 185 17.72 -12.81 -3.61
C ARG A 185 18.24 -11.51 -3.02
N PHE A 186 17.41 -10.78 -2.27
CA PHE A 186 17.84 -9.57 -1.58
C PHE A 186 18.90 -9.85 -0.52
N LYS A 187 18.74 -10.93 0.26
CA LYS A 187 19.73 -11.34 1.27
C LYS A 187 21.10 -11.64 0.65
N LEU A 188 21.11 -12.30 -0.50
CA LEU A 188 22.34 -12.71 -1.20
C LEU A 188 22.85 -11.66 -2.20
N ASN A 189 22.13 -10.55 -2.36
CA ASN A 189 22.35 -9.59 -3.45
C ASN A 189 22.41 -10.29 -4.84
N ALA A 190 21.54 -11.27 -5.05
CA ALA A 190 21.50 -12.06 -6.27
C ALA A 190 20.73 -11.36 -7.40
N PRO A 191 20.98 -11.72 -8.67
CA PRO A 191 20.24 -11.17 -9.80
C PRO A 191 18.73 -11.39 -9.69
N LEU A 192 17.95 -10.38 -10.10
CA LEU A 192 16.49 -10.44 -10.14
C LEU A 192 15.99 -10.83 -11.53
N THR A 193 15.04 -11.75 -11.58
CA THR A 193 14.28 -12.07 -12.78
C THR A 193 13.40 -10.90 -13.16
N LYS A 194 13.48 -10.47 -14.43
CA LYS A 194 12.62 -9.40 -14.97
C LYS A 194 11.16 -9.87 -15.06
N TYR A 195 10.24 -9.04 -14.59
CA TYR A 195 8.81 -9.30 -14.73
C TYR A 195 8.31 -9.04 -16.15
N ASN A 196 7.24 -9.74 -16.55
CA ASN A 196 6.56 -9.53 -17.82
C ASN A 196 5.19 -8.90 -17.59
N ARG A 197 5.02 -7.63 -17.99
CA ARG A 197 3.73 -6.92 -17.80
C ARG A 197 2.58 -7.51 -18.60
N LYS A 198 2.86 -8.14 -19.74
CA LYS A 198 1.82 -8.72 -20.61
C LYS A 198 1.08 -9.88 -19.94
N THR A 199 1.66 -10.47 -18.90
CA THR A 199 1.12 -11.64 -18.20
C THR A 199 0.63 -11.32 -16.79
N PHE A 200 0.60 -10.05 -16.36
CA PHE A 200 0.09 -9.70 -15.02
C PHE A 200 -1.40 -10.02 -14.86
N TYR A 201 -2.16 -9.88 -15.95
CA TYR A 201 -3.57 -10.23 -16.00
C TYR A 201 -3.76 -11.25 -17.13
N THR A 202 -3.37 -12.48 -16.85
CA THR A 202 -3.51 -13.63 -17.76
C THR A 202 -4.58 -14.58 -17.23
N GLN A 203 -5.22 -15.32 -18.13
CA GLN A 203 -6.06 -16.48 -17.77
C GLN A 203 -5.24 -17.77 -17.73
N ASP A 204 -4.00 -17.75 -18.20
CA ASP A 204 -3.10 -18.89 -18.16
C ASP A 204 -2.66 -19.15 -16.70
N PRO A 205 -2.85 -20.36 -16.16
CA PRO A 205 -2.54 -20.66 -14.75
C PRO A 205 -1.04 -20.82 -14.47
N VAL A 206 -0.20 -20.84 -15.51
CA VAL A 206 1.23 -21.12 -15.40
C VAL A 206 2.06 -19.96 -15.92
N VAL A 207 1.84 -19.54 -17.17
CA VAL A 207 2.73 -18.63 -17.90
C VAL A 207 2.72 -17.22 -17.30
N GLY A 208 3.85 -16.80 -16.76
CA GLY A 208 4.01 -15.51 -16.09
C GLY A 208 3.31 -15.44 -14.73
N TYR A 209 3.01 -16.59 -14.12
CA TYR A 209 2.39 -16.70 -12.80
C TYR A 209 3.17 -17.66 -11.88
N THR A 210 3.25 -18.96 -12.23
CA THR A 210 3.93 -19.98 -11.42
C THR A 210 5.19 -20.55 -12.07
N ASP A 211 5.53 -20.12 -13.28
CA ASP A 211 6.69 -20.56 -14.05
C ASP A 211 7.97 -19.74 -13.80
N TYR A 212 7.92 -18.72 -12.95
CA TYR A 212 9.10 -17.94 -12.58
C TYR A 212 10.11 -18.77 -11.77
N PRO A 213 11.40 -18.77 -12.15
CA PRO A 213 12.38 -19.67 -11.55
C PRO A 213 12.81 -19.21 -10.16
N PHE A 214 13.00 -20.17 -9.25
CA PHE A 214 13.76 -20.01 -8.02
C PHE A 214 15.27 -19.93 -8.33
N LEU A 215 16.04 -19.28 -7.45
CA LEU A 215 17.49 -19.16 -7.52
C LEU A 215 18.17 -20.54 -7.59
N SER A 216 17.67 -21.52 -6.82
CA SER A 216 18.17 -22.90 -6.79
C SER A 216 17.98 -23.64 -8.13
N ASN A 217 17.00 -23.24 -8.93
CA ASN A 217 16.73 -23.87 -10.23
C ASN A 217 17.51 -23.18 -11.37
N ALA A 218 17.96 -21.94 -11.17
CA ALA A 218 18.75 -21.19 -12.15
C ALA A 218 20.21 -21.67 -12.24
N SER A 219 20.75 -22.28 -11.18
CA SER A 219 22.10 -22.89 -11.16
C SER A 219 22.16 -24.31 -11.73
N GLY A 220 21.03 -24.85 -12.21
CA GLY A 220 20.85 -26.26 -12.53
C GLY A 220 20.53 -26.59 -13.99
N ARG A 221 21.12 -25.92 -14.99
CA ARG A 221 21.18 -26.43 -16.39
C ARG A 221 22.48 -26.03 -17.10
N SER A 222 23.57 -26.68 -16.67
CA SER A 222 24.56 -27.21 -17.60
C SER A 222 24.51 -28.73 -17.45
N ARG A 223 23.66 -29.38 -18.24
CA ARG A 223 23.81 -30.81 -18.54
C ARG A 223 24.06 -30.88 -20.04
N LEU A 224 25.20 -31.50 -20.33
CA LEU A 224 25.85 -31.79 -21.60
C LEU A 224 24.88 -32.15 -22.73
#